data_AF-A0A9N9CQQ4-F1
#
_entry.id   AF-A0A9N9CQQ4-F1
#
_cell.length_a   1.000
_cell.length_b   1.000
_cell.length_c   1.000
_cell.angle_alpha   90.00
_cell.angle_beta   90.00
_cell.angle_gamma   90.00
#
_symmetry.space_group_name_H-M   'P 1'
#
loop_
_entity.id
_entity.type
_entity.pdbx_description
1 polymer ?
#
loop_
_entity_poly.entity_id
_entity_poly.type
_entity_poly.pdbx_seq_one_letter_code
_entity_poly.pdbx_strand_id
1 'polypeptide(L)'
;MDDTLWIAPTKEQLQDIVNTATTFYQLTNIQMNPTKSVLAAITKSPSLEIKFNNTTIKAIDAKASFRFLGCWYTTGKKHTPVHKIIKEEVTNALKWMRRARITDKQAIYIVNTVILTRIAYRIQNTTLAPSTCKQITNSYTNMIKHKAGLASSIPNSTMHHHKIYSLRTVEDIQTQQYISIMSYLLNHPLFNTSSLKIRLQQLQNAAATNESILSTNIIIISNTQDNITTVKII
;
A
#
# COMPACT_ATOMS: atom_id res chain seq x y z
N MET A 1 -1.13 2.47 -23.81
CA MET A 1 -0.45 2.47 -22.50
C MET A 1 1.03 2.33 -22.78
N ASP A 2 1.84 3.23 -22.23
CA ASP A 2 3.29 3.37 -22.44
C ASP A 2 4.11 2.91 -21.22
N ASP A 3 3.51 2.92 -20.02
CA ASP A 3 4.13 2.42 -18.80
C ASP A 3 4.35 0.89 -18.84
N THR A 4 5.62 0.46 -18.86
CA THR A 4 6.01 -0.96 -18.88
C THR A 4 6.78 -1.37 -17.63
N LEU A 5 6.55 -2.58 -17.14
CA LEU A 5 7.29 -3.19 -16.02
C LEU A 5 7.99 -4.48 -16.50
N TRP A 6 9.30 -4.53 -16.34
CA TRP A 6 10.09 -5.75 -16.56
C TRP A 6 10.53 -6.33 -15.22
N ILE A 7 10.36 -7.63 -15.06
CA ILE A 7 10.76 -8.37 -13.86
C ILE A 7 11.68 -9.50 -14.31
N ALA A 8 12.86 -9.57 -13.71
CA ALA A 8 13.81 -10.65 -13.92
C ALA A 8 14.46 -11.05 -12.58
N PRO A 9 14.86 -12.32 -12.43
CA PRO A 9 15.50 -12.81 -11.20
C PRO A 9 16.95 -12.31 -11.06
N THR A 10 17.65 -12.01 -12.16
CA THR A 10 19.04 -11.50 -12.15
C THR A 10 19.19 -10.21 -12.95
N LYS A 11 20.28 -9.48 -12.67
CA LYS A 11 20.63 -8.25 -13.40
C LYS A 11 20.90 -8.52 -14.87
N GLU A 12 21.60 -9.61 -15.16
CA GLU A 12 22.02 -10.00 -16.50
C GLU A 12 20.80 -10.26 -17.37
N GLN A 13 19.85 -11.05 -16.87
CA GLN A 13 18.59 -11.31 -17.57
C GLN A 13 17.75 -10.04 -17.76
N LEU A 14 17.72 -9.14 -16.77
CA LEU A 14 17.05 -7.85 -16.93
C LEU A 14 17.70 -7.02 -18.05
N GLN A 15 19.05 -7.02 -18.11
CA GLN A 15 19.79 -6.32 -19.15
C GLN A 15 19.50 -6.90 -20.54
N ASP A 16 19.38 -8.22 -20.66
CA ASP A 16 19.03 -8.89 -21.92
C ASP A 16 17.62 -8.52 -22.40
N ILE A 17 16.64 -8.49 -21.49
CA ILE A 17 15.28 -8.01 -21.78
C ILE A 17 15.31 -6.57 -22.26
N VAL A 18 16.04 -5.69 -21.56
CA VAL A 18 16.16 -4.28 -21.90
C VAL A 18 16.84 -4.08 -23.24
N ASN A 19 17.88 -4.86 -23.56
CA ASN A 19 18.57 -4.83 -24.85
C ASN A 19 17.62 -5.24 -25.98
N THR A 20 16.89 -6.34 -25.80
CA THR A 20 15.89 -6.84 -26.76
C THR A 20 14.75 -5.86 -26.97
N ALA A 21 14.28 -5.23 -25.89
CA ALA A 21 13.27 -4.18 -26.00
C ALA A 21 13.82 -2.95 -26.74
N THR A 22 15.07 -2.56 -26.47
CA THR A 22 15.72 -1.42 -27.14
C THR A 22 15.85 -1.65 -28.65
N THR A 23 16.24 -2.83 -29.10
CA THR A 23 16.30 -3.15 -30.54
C THR A 23 14.91 -3.12 -31.18
N PHE A 24 13.89 -3.63 -30.50
CA PHE A 24 12.50 -3.54 -30.95
C PHE A 24 12.02 -2.08 -31.08
N TYR A 25 12.30 -1.23 -30.09
CA TYR A 25 11.92 0.18 -30.13
C TYR A 25 12.64 0.95 -31.26
N GLN A 26 13.91 0.64 -31.51
CA GLN A 26 14.65 1.20 -32.65
C GLN A 26 14.03 0.77 -33.99
N LEU A 27 13.67 -0.51 -34.13
CA LEU A 27 13.04 -1.04 -35.35
C LEU A 27 11.67 -0.41 -35.62
N THR A 28 10.90 -0.16 -34.57
CA THR A 28 9.55 0.43 -34.66
C THR A 28 9.55 1.96 -34.61
N ASN A 29 10.73 2.60 -34.55
CA ASN A 29 10.89 4.04 -34.42
C ASN A 29 10.13 4.64 -33.23
N ILE A 30 10.08 3.91 -32.11
CA ILE A 30 9.48 4.36 -30.86
C ILE A 30 10.55 5.03 -30.01
N GLN A 31 10.34 6.31 -29.69
CA GLN A 31 11.25 7.06 -28.84
C GLN A 31 10.98 6.80 -27.35
N MET A 32 11.93 6.15 -26.69
CA MET A 32 11.87 5.92 -25.23
C MET A 32 12.50 7.08 -24.45
N ASN A 33 12.01 7.31 -23.23
CA ASN A 33 12.58 8.27 -22.29
C ASN A 33 13.20 7.56 -21.08
N PRO A 34 14.51 7.25 -21.11
CA PRO A 34 15.18 6.55 -20.02
C PRO A 34 15.22 7.31 -18.69
N THR A 35 15.13 8.65 -18.73
CA THR A 35 15.19 9.48 -17.51
C THR A 35 13.99 9.27 -16.58
N LYS A 36 12.86 8.80 -17.13
CA LYS A 36 11.67 8.43 -16.36
C LYS A 36 11.69 6.98 -15.87
N SER A 37 12.60 6.16 -16.38
CA SER A 37 12.73 4.76 -16.00
C SER A 37 13.35 4.63 -14.62
N VAL A 38 12.86 3.65 -13.85
CA VAL A 38 13.32 3.41 -12.49
C VAL A 38 13.79 1.97 -12.37
N LEU A 39 15.00 1.77 -11.86
CA LEU A 39 15.50 0.44 -11.48
C LEU A 39 15.19 0.20 -10.00
N ALA A 40 14.43 -0.86 -9.71
CA ALA A 40 14.14 -1.30 -8.35
C ALA A 40 14.76 -2.68 -8.11
N ALA A 41 15.67 -2.77 -7.14
CA ALA A 41 16.30 -4.03 -6.74
C ALA A 41 15.84 -4.40 -5.32
N ILE A 42 15.43 -5.67 -5.14
CA ILE A 42 15.06 -6.22 -3.83
C ILE A 42 16.30 -6.66 -3.04
N THR A 43 17.41 -6.91 -3.73
CA THR A 43 18.68 -7.34 -3.13
C THR A 43 19.43 -6.17 -2.48
N LYS A 44 20.19 -6.45 -1.41
CA LYS A 44 21.00 -5.46 -0.69
C LYS A 44 22.31 -5.09 -1.42
N SER A 45 22.30 -5.05 -2.75
CA SER A 45 23.49 -4.67 -3.52
C SER A 45 23.39 -3.18 -3.84
N PRO A 46 24.13 -2.30 -3.12
CA PRO A 46 23.95 -0.85 -3.16
C PRO A 46 24.39 -0.20 -4.49
N SER A 47 24.93 -0.96 -5.43
CA SER A 47 25.50 -0.48 -6.69
C SER A 47 24.95 -1.20 -7.92
N LEU A 48 23.69 -1.65 -7.87
CA LEU A 48 23.05 -2.22 -9.06
C LEU A 48 22.72 -1.10 -10.06
N GLU A 49 23.16 -1.28 -11.30
CA GLU A 49 22.86 -0.38 -12.41
C GLU A 49 22.62 -1.18 -13.68
N ILE A 50 21.74 -0.66 -14.55
CA ILE A 50 21.47 -1.19 -15.88
C ILE A 50 21.70 -0.10 -16.92
N LYS A 51 22.04 -0.49 -18.14
CA LYS A 51 22.12 0.43 -19.27
C LYS A 51 20.82 0.37 -20.06
N PHE A 52 20.19 1.52 -20.29
CA PHE A 52 19.00 1.64 -21.12
C PHE A 52 19.18 2.80 -22.10
N ASN A 53 19.20 2.50 -23.39
CA ASN A 53 19.34 3.50 -24.46
C ASN A 53 20.48 4.52 -24.21
N ASN A 54 21.71 4.03 -24.02
CA ASN A 54 22.93 4.79 -23.68
C ASN A 54 22.90 5.59 -22.35
N THR A 55 21.88 5.40 -21.52
CA THR A 55 21.84 5.98 -20.17
C THR A 55 22.01 4.90 -19.11
N THR A 56 22.71 5.22 -18.03
CA THR A 56 22.87 4.33 -16.88
C THR A 56 21.81 4.65 -15.84
N ILE A 57 20.96 3.67 -15.54
CA ILE A 57 19.91 3.78 -14.51
C ILE A 57 20.40 3.05 -13.27
N LYS A 58 20.55 3.80 -12.18
CA LYS A 58 20.92 3.26 -10.87
C LYS A 58 19.71 2.77 -10.10
N ALA A 59 19.90 1.73 -9.30
CA ALA A 59 18.86 1.24 -8.43
C ALA A 59 18.48 2.29 -7.39
N ILE A 60 17.19 2.39 -7.11
CA ILE A 60 16.68 3.26 -6.04
C ILE A 60 17.11 2.74 -4.66
N ASP A 61 17.30 3.68 -3.72
CA ASP A 61 17.53 3.35 -2.32
C ASP A 61 16.32 2.60 -1.73
N ALA A 62 16.56 1.64 -0.84
CA ALA A 62 15.54 0.96 -0.05
C ALA A 62 14.68 1.91 0.80
N LYS A 63 15.17 3.11 1.12
CA LYS A 63 14.43 4.17 1.81
C LYS A 63 13.66 5.08 0.86
N ALA A 64 13.88 4.98 -0.45
CA ALA A 64 13.13 5.71 -1.45
C ALA A 64 11.85 4.95 -1.82
N SER A 65 10.95 5.68 -2.46
CA SER A 65 9.75 5.11 -3.09
C SER A 65 9.66 5.57 -4.54
N PHE A 66 9.10 4.70 -5.38
CA PHE A 66 8.82 4.99 -6.78
C PHE A 66 7.33 4.79 -7.07
N ARG A 67 6.85 5.39 -8.17
CA ARG A 67 5.44 5.35 -8.56
C ARG A 67 5.28 4.52 -9.82
N PHE A 68 4.32 3.59 -9.80
CA PHE A 68 3.92 2.82 -10.99
C PHE A 68 2.39 2.70 -11.02
N LEU A 69 1.76 3.05 -12.14
CA LEU A 69 0.30 3.11 -12.31
C LEU A 69 -0.43 3.93 -11.23
N GLY A 70 0.23 4.92 -10.62
CA GLY A 70 -0.38 5.68 -9.53
C GLY A 70 -0.41 4.95 -8.18
N CYS A 71 0.32 3.85 -8.00
CA CYS A 71 0.64 3.27 -6.69
C CYS A 71 2.10 3.57 -6.33
N TRP A 72 2.38 3.73 -5.04
CA TRP A 72 3.74 3.95 -4.55
C TRP A 72 4.32 2.65 -3.99
N TYR A 73 5.55 2.36 -4.38
CA TYR A 73 6.28 1.16 -4.05
C TYR A 73 7.60 1.51 -3.41
N THR A 74 8.16 0.59 -2.64
CA THR A 74 9.48 0.69 -2.04
C THR A 74 10.15 -0.66 -2.08
N THR A 75 11.46 -0.69 -2.22
CA THR A 75 12.27 -1.92 -2.20
C THR A 75 12.64 -2.33 -0.78
N GLY A 76 12.49 -1.44 0.19
CA GLY A 76 12.72 -1.73 1.60
C GLY A 76 11.63 -2.60 2.24
N LYS A 77 11.99 -3.32 3.30
CA LYS A 77 11.03 -4.10 4.10
C LYS A 77 9.96 -3.24 4.79
N LYS A 78 10.30 -1.98 5.08
CA LYS A 78 9.40 -1.03 5.74
C LYS A 78 8.76 -0.14 4.69
N HIS A 79 7.43 -0.06 4.70
CA HIS A 79 6.67 0.82 3.82
C HIS A 79 6.58 2.28 4.31
N THR A 80 7.49 2.70 5.19
CA THR A 80 7.48 4.04 5.79
C THR A 80 7.50 5.19 4.77
N PRO A 81 8.24 5.12 3.63
CA PRO A 81 8.22 6.20 2.65
C PRO A 81 6.85 6.34 1.99
N VAL A 82 6.22 5.21 1.64
CA VAL A 82 4.88 5.16 1.07
C VAL A 82 3.85 5.73 2.05
N HIS A 83 3.92 5.32 3.32
CA HIS A 83 3.00 5.82 4.35
C HIS A 83 3.13 7.32 4.58
N LYS A 84 4.35 7.87 4.49
CA LYS A 84 4.60 9.32 4.59
C LYS A 84 3.93 10.07 3.43
N ILE A 85 4.08 9.59 2.19
CA ILE A 85 3.45 10.20 1.03
C ILE A 85 1.92 10.21 1.16
N ILE A 86 1.32 9.10 1.62
CA ILE A 86 -0.14 9.02 1.85
C ILE A 86 -0.56 10.06 2.90
N LYS A 87 0.17 10.16 4.02
CA LYS A 87 -0.12 11.15 5.08
C LYS A 87 -0.04 12.58 4.56
N GLU A 88 0.98 12.90 3.76
CA GLU A 88 1.17 14.23 3.17
C GLU A 88 0.06 14.57 2.17
N GLU A 89 -0.31 13.63 1.31
CA GLU A 89 -1.40 13.78 0.33
C GLU A 89 -2.72 14.09 1.03
N VAL A 90 -3.07 13.34 2.09
CA VAL A 90 -4.26 13.61 2.89
C VAL A 90 -4.16 14.94 3.62
N THR A 91 -3.03 15.23 4.26
CA THR A 91 -2.83 16.49 4.99
C THR A 91 -3.00 17.70 4.07
N ASN A 92 -2.49 17.62 2.85
CA ASN A 92 -2.63 18.66 1.85
C ASN A 92 -4.11 18.81 1.43
N ALA A 93 -4.80 17.71 1.12
CA ALA A 93 -6.23 17.75 0.80
C ALA A 93 -7.06 18.42 1.92
N LEU A 94 -6.80 18.07 3.19
CA LEU A 94 -7.49 18.67 4.33
C LEU A 94 -7.17 20.15 4.53
N LYS A 95 -5.95 20.60 4.22
CA LYS A 95 -5.60 22.04 4.24
C LYS A 95 -6.44 22.83 3.24
N TRP A 96 -6.62 22.31 2.03
CA TRP A 96 -7.46 22.93 1.01
C TRP A 96 -8.93 22.95 1.43
N MET A 97 -9.46 21.83 1.90
CA MET A 97 -10.85 21.73 2.36
C MET A 97 -11.16 22.64 3.53
N ARG A 98 -10.21 22.84 4.46
CA ARG A 98 -10.38 23.76 5.58
C ARG A 98 -10.65 25.18 5.11
N ARG A 99 -9.95 25.64 4.07
CA ARG A 99 -10.08 26.99 3.50
C ARG A 99 -11.28 27.12 2.56
N ALA A 100 -11.71 26.03 1.92
CA ALA A 100 -12.82 26.03 0.99
C ALA A 100 -14.15 26.42 1.66
N ARG A 101 -14.97 27.22 0.99
CA ARG A 101 -16.34 27.57 1.41
C ARG A 101 -17.29 26.43 1.04
N ILE A 102 -17.25 25.35 1.81
CA ILE A 102 -18.08 24.15 1.65
C ILE A 102 -18.82 23.83 2.95
N THR A 103 -19.99 23.23 2.82
CA THR A 103 -20.75 22.70 3.96
C THR A 103 -20.06 21.47 4.56
N ASP A 104 -20.40 21.14 5.79
CA ASP A 104 -20.03 19.90 6.46
C ASP A 104 -20.43 18.66 5.65
N LYS A 105 -21.64 18.63 5.09
CA LYS A 105 -22.13 17.51 4.25
C LYS A 105 -21.31 17.34 2.98
N GLN A 106 -20.97 18.45 2.30
CA GLN A 106 -20.06 18.42 1.14
C GLN A 106 -18.67 17.94 1.53
N ALA A 107 -18.15 18.37 2.68
CA ALA A 107 -16.86 17.92 3.18
C ALA A 107 -16.85 16.41 3.47
N ILE A 108 -17.91 15.89 4.11
CA ILE A 108 -18.08 14.45 4.35
C ILE A 108 -18.13 13.68 3.04
N TYR A 109 -18.90 14.16 2.06
CA TYR A 109 -18.99 13.53 0.75
C TYR A 109 -17.62 13.44 0.06
N ILE A 110 -16.82 14.52 0.09
CA ILE A 110 -15.47 14.54 -0.48
C ILE A 110 -14.55 13.56 0.26
N VAL A 111 -14.60 13.52 1.61
CA VAL A 111 -13.80 12.58 2.39
C VAL A 111 -14.15 11.14 2.00
N ASN A 112 -15.44 10.78 2.07
CA ASN A 112 -15.91 9.43 1.81
C ASN A 112 -15.64 8.97 0.37
N THR A 113 -15.86 9.84 -0.62
CA THR A 113 -15.88 9.46 -2.04
C THR A 113 -14.53 9.67 -2.72
N VAL A 114 -13.72 10.64 -2.27
CA VAL A 114 -12.46 11.02 -2.95
C VAL A 114 -11.25 10.69 -2.10
N ILE A 115 -11.22 11.13 -0.83
CA ILE A 115 -10.02 10.94 0.00
C ILE A 115 -9.88 9.47 0.39
N LEU A 116 -10.94 8.83 0.90
CA LEU A 116 -10.89 7.43 1.33
C LEU A 116 -10.68 6.47 0.15
N THR A 117 -11.29 6.72 -1.01
CA THR A 117 -11.08 5.91 -2.22
C THR A 117 -9.63 6.03 -2.72
N ARG A 118 -9.07 7.23 -2.69
CA ARG A 118 -7.65 7.45 -3.01
C ARG A 118 -6.74 6.74 -2.01
N ILE A 119 -7.04 6.79 -0.71
CA ILE A 119 -6.28 6.03 0.29
C ILE A 119 -6.38 4.53 0.01
N ALA A 120 -7.59 3.98 -0.21
CA ALA A 120 -7.83 2.57 -0.51
C ALA A 120 -6.97 2.08 -1.70
N TYR A 121 -6.92 2.90 -2.75
CA TYR A 121 -6.08 2.62 -3.91
C TYR A 121 -4.58 2.60 -3.55
N ARG A 122 -4.11 3.59 -2.80
CA ARG A 122 -2.69 3.72 -2.42
C ARG A 122 -2.21 2.62 -1.46
N ILE A 123 -3.09 2.13 -0.59
CA ILE A 123 -2.76 1.08 0.39
C ILE A 123 -2.93 -0.34 -0.17
N GLN A 124 -3.29 -0.51 -1.44
CA GLN A 124 -3.47 -1.84 -2.03
C GLN A 124 -2.24 -2.74 -1.88
N ASN A 125 -1.03 -2.15 -1.87
CA ASN A 125 0.24 -2.87 -1.73
C ASN A 125 0.88 -2.71 -0.35
N THR A 126 0.19 -2.12 0.63
CA THR A 126 0.74 -1.91 1.98
C THR A 126 -0.33 -1.73 3.05
N THR A 127 -0.11 -2.27 4.24
CA THR A 127 -1.01 -2.08 5.39
C THR A 127 -0.59 -0.87 6.22
N LEU A 128 -1.54 0.04 6.50
CA LEU A 128 -1.35 1.07 7.51
C LEU A 128 -1.57 0.49 8.92
N ALA A 129 -0.71 0.87 9.86
CA ALA A 129 -0.88 0.50 11.26
C ALA A 129 -2.14 1.17 11.85
N PRO A 130 -2.86 0.54 12.80
CA PRO A 130 -4.08 1.11 13.39
C PRO A 130 -3.89 2.51 13.97
N SER A 131 -2.73 2.78 14.59
CA SER A 131 -2.38 4.10 15.10
C SER A 131 -2.32 5.17 14.00
N THR A 132 -1.81 4.81 12.83
CA THR A 132 -1.77 5.69 11.65
C THR A 132 -3.15 5.88 11.05
N CYS A 133 -3.97 4.83 10.93
CA CYS A 133 -5.37 4.94 10.51
C CYS A 133 -6.15 5.90 11.41
N LYS A 134 -5.98 5.78 12.74
CA LYS A 134 -6.60 6.65 13.74
C LYS A 134 -6.13 8.09 13.63
N GLN A 135 -4.83 8.34 13.44
CA GLN A 135 -4.28 9.69 13.21
C GLN A 135 -4.93 10.37 12.00
N ILE A 136 -4.98 9.67 10.86
CA ILE A 136 -5.58 10.20 9.62
C ILE A 136 -7.07 10.44 9.83
N THR A 137 -7.77 9.48 10.44
CA THR A 137 -9.21 9.56 10.74
C THR A 137 -9.53 10.77 11.60
N ASN A 138 -8.84 10.93 12.73
CA ASN A 138 -9.03 12.08 13.61
C ASN A 138 -8.77 13.42 12.90
N SER A 139 -7.81 13.47 11.97
CA SER A 139 -7.45 14.70 11.26
C SER A 139 -8.61 15.25 10.42
N TYR A 140 -9.28 14.39 9.64
CA TYR A 140 -10.44 14.84 8.85
C TYR A 140 -11.71 14.94 9.70
N THR A 141 -11.90 14.07 10.70
CA THR A 141 -13.05 14.13 11.61
C THR A 141 -13.08 15.47 12.35
N ASN A 142 -11.95 15.92 12.89
CA ASN A 142 -11.87 17.22 13.57
C ASN A 142 -12.13 18.39 12.62
N MET A 143 -11.60 18.33 11.39
CA MET A 143 -11.89 19.34 10.38
C MET A 143 -13.39 19.43 10.06
N ILE A 144 -14.07 18.28 9.93
CA ILE A 144 -15.51 18.23 9.65
C ILE A 144 -16.30 18.76 10.84
N LYS A 145 -15.96 18.39 12.08
CA LYS A 145 -16.61 18.96 13.29
C LYS A 145 -16.54 20.48 13.28
N HIS A 146 -15.38 21.06 12.97
CA HIS A 146 -15.24 22.51 12.82
C HIS A 146 -16.11 23.09 11.71
N LYS A 147 -16.23 22.42 10.55
CA LYS A 147 -17.12 22.85 9.45
C LYS A 147 -18.60 22.79 9.82
N ALA A 148 -18.98 21.82 10.67
CA ALA A 148 -20.34 21.65 11.17
C ALA A 148 -20.69 22.57 12.35
N GLY A 149 -19.75 23.42 12.82
CA GLY A 149 -19.95 24.26 14.00
C GLY A 149 -20.05 23.47 15.31
N LEU A 150 -19.60 22.20 15.31
CA LEU A 150 -19.64 21.32 16.47
C LEU A 150 -18.45 21.55 17.39
N ALA A 151 -18.66 21.35 18.69
CA ALA A 151 -17.58 21.32 19.66
C ALA A 151 -16.59 20.19 19.35
N SER A 152 -15.29 20.44 19.53
CA SER A 152 -14.24 19.44 19.32
C SER A 152 -14.39 18.24 20.27
N SER A 153 -14.98 18.45 21.44
CA SER A 153 -15.26 17.45 22.48
C SER A 153 -16.41 16.47 22.15
N ILE A 154 -17.20 16.73 21.10
CA ILE A 154 -18.28 15.81 20.71
C ILE A 154 -17.70 14.41 20.44
N PRO A 155 -18.35 13.33 20.91
CA PRO A 155 -17.91 11.97 20.63
C PRO A 155 -17.72 11.71 19.14
N ASN A 156 -16.60 11.09 18.76
CA ASN A 156 -16.34 10.71 17.35
C ASN A 156 -17.39 9.73 16.82
N SER A 157 -18.00 8.93 17.69
CA SER A 157 -19.10 8.01 17.34
C SER A 157 -20.25 8.71 16.62
N THR A 158 -20.58 9.95 16.99
CA THR A 158 -21.61 10.76 16.31
C THR A 158 -21.26 11.02 14.85
N MET A 159 -19.98 11.24 14.55
CA MET A 159 -19.52 11.46 13.17
C MET A 159 -19.59 10.18 12.34
N HIS A 160 -19.24 9.05 12.95
CA HIS A 160 -19.19 7.76 12.28
C HIS A 160 -20.56 7.07 12.16
N HIS A 161 -21.54 7.48 12.95
CA HIS A 161 -22.86 6.87 12.95
C HIS A 161 -23.58 7.06 11.61
N HIS A 162 -24.04 5.95 11.04
CA HIS A 162 -24.63 5.89 9.69
C HIS A 162 -25.90 6.74 9.53
N LYS A 163 -26.70 6.92 10.60
CA LYS A 163 -27.92 7.77 10.57
C LYS A 163 -27.65 9.27 10.77
N ILE A 164 -26.42 9.67 11.11
CA ILE A 164 -26.10 11.07 11.43
C ILE A 164 -25.24 11.67 10.33
N TYR A 165 -23.92 11.43 10.40
CA TYR A 165 -22.97 11.98 9.42
C TYR A 165 -22.38 10.89 8.50
N SER A 166 -22.46 9.61 8.88
CA SER A 166 -21.96 8.48 8.08
C SER A 166 -20.52 8.68 7.58
N LEU A 167 -19.67 9.32 8.38
CA LEU A 167 -18.27 9.52 8.05
C LEU A 167 -17.51 8.20 8.25
N ARG A 168 -16.99 7.63 7.17
CA ARG A 168 -16.30 6.34 7.23
C ARG A 168 -14.88 6.51 7.77
N THR A 169 -14.35 5.48 8.44
CA THR A 169 -12.97 5.49 8.92
C THR A 169 -12.00 4.92 7.89
N VAL A 170 -10.71 5.26 8.02
CA VAL A 170 -9.66 4.64 7.18
C VAL A 170 -9.53 3.15 7.47
N GLU A 171 -9.72 2.76 8.74
CA GLU A 171 -9.63 1.38 9.18
C GLU A 171 -10.74 0.53 8.57
N ASP A 172 -11.99 1.01 8.56
CA ASP A 172 -13.12 0.29 7.94
C ASP A 172 -12.90 0.05 6.45
N ILE A 173 -12.39 1.06 5.74
CA ILE A 173 -12.10 0.98 4.30
C ILE A 173 -10.99 -0.05 4.04
N GLN A 174 -9.92 0.01 4.82
CA GLN A 174 -8.80 -0.91 4.72
C GLN A 174 -9.26 -2.36 4.99
N THR A 175 -10.02 -2.57 6.07
CA THR A 175 -10.54 -3.89 6.44
C THR A 175 -11.50 -4.43 5.40
N GLN A 176 -12.44 -3.62 4.89
CA GLN A 176 -13.36 -4.03 3.83
C GLN A 176 -12.62 -4.47 2.57
N GLN A 177 -11.60 -3.72 2.16
CA GLN A 177 -10.78 -4.05 1.00
C GLN A 177 -10.05 -5.39 1.18
N TYR A 178 -9.45 -5.63 2.35
CA TYR A 178 -8.76 -6.90 2.62
C TYR A 178 -9.71 -8.08 2.72
N ILE A 179 -10.87 -7.94 3.35
CA ILE A 179 -11.90 -8.99 3.38
C ILE A 179 -12.31 -9.36 1.95
N SER A 180 -12.52 -8.35 1.10
CA SER A 180 -12.92 -8.57 -0.29
C SER A 180 -11.83 -9.30 -1.08
N ILE A 181 -10.57 -8.86 -0.97
CA ILE A 181 -9.43 -9.49 -1.65
C ILE A 181 -9.21 -10.92 -1.14
N MET A 182 -9.26 -11.13 0.18
CA MET A 182 -9.05 -12.44 0.77
C MET A 182 -10.13 -13.42 0.33
N SER A 183 -11.40 -13.00 0.39
CA SER A 183 -12.54 -13.82 -0.08
C SER A 183 -12.40 -14.18 -1.56
N TYR A 184 -12.00 -13.21 -2.40
CA TYR A 184 -11.75 -13.46 -3.82
C TYR A 184 -10.62 -14.49 -4.05
N LEU A 185 -9.48 -14.31 -3.38
CA LEU A 185 -8.31 -15.17 -3.58
C LEU A 185 -8.54 -16.60 -3.07
N LEU A 186 -9.25 -16.77 -1.96
CA LEU A 186 -9.59 -18.08 -1.40
C LEU A 186 -10.51 -18.88 -2.34
N ASN A 187 -11.42 -18.20 -3.03
CA ASN A 187 -12.36 -18.83 -3.96
C ASN A 187 -11.87 -18.84 -5.42
N HIS A 188 -10.62 -18.43 -5.67
CA HIS A 188 -10.08 -18.37 -7.02
C HIS A 188 -9.80 -19.78 -7.58
N PRO A 189 -10.16 -20.10 -8.85
CA PRO A 189 -9.93 -21.44 -9.42
C PRO A 189 -8.47 -21.91 -9.35
N LEU A 190 -7.52 -20.97 -9.48
CA LEU A 190 -6.07 -21.22 -9.37
C LEU A 190 -5.52 -21.07 -7.95
N PHE A 191 -6.35 -21.18 -6.92
CA PHE A 191 -5.92 -21.06 -5.52
C PHE A 191 -4.76 -22.01 -5.20
N ASN A 192 -4.80 -23.24 -5.74
CA ASN A 192 -3.78 -24.26 -5.49
C ASN A 192 -2.36 -23.91 -5.96
N THR A 193 -2.24 -23.03 -6.95
CA THR A 193 -0.95 -22.54 -7.47
C THR A 193 -0.68 -21.10 -7.05
N SER A 194 -1.53 -20.53 -6.19
CA SER A 194 -1.43 -19.14 -5.77
C SER A 194 -0.34 -18.94 -4.71
N SER A 195 0.24 -17.73 -4.70
CA SER A 195 1.12 -17.30 -3.63
C SER A 195 0.43 -17.26 -2.27
N LEU A 196 -0.90 -17.07 -2.23
CA LEU A 196 -1.68 -17.10 -1.00
C LEU A 196 -1.62 -18.47 -0.32
N LYS A 197 -1.81 -19.57 -1.07
CA LYS A 197 -1.70 -20.92 -0.52
C LYS A 197 -0.31 -21.19 0.06
N ILE A 198 0.75 -20.75 -0.63
CA ILE A 198 2.13 -20.85 -0.14
C ILE A 198 2.28 -20.09 1.18
N ARG A 199 1.73 -18.87 1.29
CA ARG A 199 1.76 -18.08 2.53
C ARG A 199 0.98 -18.72 3.66
N LEU A 200 -0.20 -19.29 3.40
CA LEU A 200 -0.96 -20.04 4.39
C LEU A 200 -0.15 -21.24 4.89
N GLN A 201 0.46 -22.03 4.01
CA GLN A 201 1.31 -23.14 4.45
C GLN A 201 2.49 -22.67 5.31
N GLN A 202 3.14 -21.56 4.96
CA GLN A 202 4.23 -20.98 5.76
C GLN A 202 3.76 -20.58 7.16
N LEU A 203 2.58 -19.97 7.28
CA LEU A 203 1.99 -19.62 8.57
C LEU A 203 1.64 -20.88 9.39
N GLN A 204 1.21 -21.95 8.73
CA GLN A 204 0.78 -23.18 9.40
C GLN A 204 1.99 -23.90 9.98
N ASN A 205 3.07 -23.95 9.19
CA ASN A 205 4.37 -24.45 9.63
C ASN A 205 4.92 -23.60 10.78
N ALA A 206 4.78 -22.27 10.73
CA ALA A 206 5.22 -21.38 11.81
C ALA A 206 4.39 -21.53 13.10
N ALA A 207 3.12 -21.92 12.99
CA ALA A 207 2.26 -22.25 14.11
C ALA A 207 2.48 -23.68 14.65
N ALA A 208 3.24 -24.52 13.93
CA ALA A 208 3.42 -25.94 14.23
C ALA A 208 2.09 -26.70 14.40
N THR A 209 1.09 -26.39 13.58
CA THR A 209 -0.24 -27.02 13.63
C THR A 209 -0.54 -27.83 12.38
N ASN A 210 -1.27 -28.93 12.54
CA ASN A 210 -1.78 -29.74 11.43
C ASN A 210 -3.16 -29.25 10.94
N GLU A 211 -3.78 -28.33 11.67
CA GLU A 211 -5.10 -27.79 11.36
C GLU A 211 -5.00 -26.57 10.45
N SER A 212 -6.08 -26.30 9.71
CA SER A 212 -6.16 -25.14 8.84
C SER A 212 -6.17 -23.85 9.66
N ILE A 213 -5.29 -22.91 9.29
CA ILE A 213 -5.23 -21.55 9.82
C ILE A 213 -6.58 -20.83 9.78
N LEU A 214 -7.41 -21.14 8.79
CA LEU A 214 -8.66 -20.45 8.57
C LEU A 214 -9.76 -20.88 9.54
N SER A 215 -9.59 -22.01 10.22
CA SER A 215 -10.58 -22.59 11.14
C SER A 215 -10.20 -22.45 12.61
N THR A 216 -8.94 -22.12 12.92
CA THR A 216 -8.41 -22.17 14.30
C THR A 216 -7.87 -20.81 14.73
N ASN A 217 -8.01 -20.50 16.02
CA ASN A 217 -7.31 -19.37 16.61
C ASN A 217 -5.84 -19.75 16.79
N ILE A 218 -4.97 -19.16 15.98
CA ILE A 218 -3.55 -19.53 15.92
C ILE A 218 -2.74 -18.77 16.96
N ILE A 219 -1.87 -19.48 17.66
CA ILE A 219 -0.80 -18.90 18.47
C ILE A 219 0.48 -18.99 17.64
N ILE A 220 1.02 -17.84 17.20
CA ILE A 220 2.31 -17.81 16.48
C ILE A 220 3.43 -17.78 17.52
N ILE A 221 4.25 -18.82 17.54
CA ILE A 221 5.45 -18.86 18.39
C ILE A 221 6.54 -18.04 17.69
N SER A 222 6.77 -16.80 18.13
CA SER A 222 7.86 -15.98 17.61
C SER A 222 9.17 -16.33 18.29
N ASN A 223 10.08 -17.00 17.57
CA ASN A 223 11.48 -17.10 17.97
C ASN A 223 12.21 -15.77 17.70
N THR A 224 12.09 -14.82 18.61
CA THR A 224 13.12 -13.79 18.78
C THR A 224 14.18 -14.36 19.72
N GLN A 225 15.36 -14.67 19.17
CA GLN A 225 16.50 -15.27 19.90
C GLN A 225 16.90 -14.40 21.10
N ASP A 226 16.66 -14.92 22.31
CA ASP A 226 17.65 -15.14 23.39
C ASP A 226 16.87 -15.57 24.66
N ASN A 227 16.87 -16.88 24.93
CA ASN A 227 16.48 -17.54 26.19
C ASN A 227 15.16 -17.17 26.91
N ILE A 228 14.16 -16.57 26.24
CA ILE A 228 12.81 -16.46 26.83
C ILE A 228 11.75 -16.64 25.73
N THR A 229 10.99 -17.73 25.82
CA THR A 229 9.79 -17.97 25.01
C THR A 229 8.73 -16.92 25.38
N THR A 230 8.56 -15.90 24.55
CA THR A 230 7.46 -14.94 24.70
C THR A 230 6.34 -15.28 23.71
N VAL A 231 5.15 -15.54 24.25
CA VAL A 231 3.93 -15.79 23.49
C VAL A 231 3.27 -14.46 23.17
N LYS A 232 3.02 -14.21 21.88
CA LYS A 232 2.23 -13.05 21.44
C LYS A 232 0.87 -13.54 20.96
N ILE A 233 -0.17 -13.22 21.72
CA ILE A 233 -1.57 -13.46 21.34
C ILE A 233 -1.99 -12.29 20.44
N ILE A 234 -2.55 -12.60 19.26
CA ILE A 234 -3.17 -11.61 18.35
C ILE A 234 -4.68 -11.67 18.55
#